data_AF-A0A8T8KBM7-F1
#
_entry.id   AF-A0A8T8KBM7-F1
#
_cell.length_a   1.000
_cell.length_b   1.000
_cell.length_c   1.000
_cell.angle_alpha   90.00
_cell.angle_beta   90.00
_cell.angle_gamma   90.00
#
_symmetry.space_group_name_H-M   'P 1'
#
loop_
_entity.id
_entity.type
_entity.pdbx_description
1 polymer ?
#
loop_
_entity_poly.entity_id
_entity_poly.type
_entity_poly.pdbx_seq_one_letter_code
_entity_poly.pdbx_strand_id
1 'polypeptide(L)' 'MYVTKSVSIELEDLLEISKKIEDGEVASLSHFIRNAIKNELNLDHTDLNQNKIRNRDFK' A
#
# COMPACT_ATOMS: atom_id res chain seq x y z
N MET A 1 3.68 23.83 12.81
CA MET A 1 3.82 23.78 11.34
C MET A 1 3.07 22.55 10.86
N TYR A 2 1.96 22.71 10.13
CA TYR A 2 1.29 21.58 9.48
C TYR A 2 2.11 21.18 8.26
N VAL A 3 2.64 19.97 8.26
CA VAL A 3 3.35 19.43 7.10
C VAL A 3 2.30 18.83 6.19
N THR A 4 1.85 19.60 5.20
CA THR A 4 1.03 19.07 4.11
C THR A 4 1.93 18.25 3.18
N LYS A 5 1.48 17.03 2.88
CA LYS A 5 2.09 16.14 1.88
C LYS A 5 1.09 15.97 0.75
N SER A 6 1.55 16.09 -0.47
CA SER A 6 0.78 15.87 -1.69
C SER A 6 1.39 14.73 -2.48
N VAL A 7 0.53 13.99 -3.19
CA VAL A 7 0.93 12.91 -4.10
C VAL A 7 0.21 13.14 -5.42
N SER A 8 0.90 12.89 -6.53
CA SER A 8 0.32 12.91 -7.86
C SER A 8 -0.11 11.48 -8.22
N ILE A 9 -1.35 11.34 -8.68
CA ILE A 9 -1.96 10.07 -9.08
C ILE A 9 -2.67 10.32 -10.41
N GLU A 10 -2.76 9.30 -11.26
CA GLU A 10 -3.52 9.37 -12.50
C GLU A 10 -5.01 9.58 -12.22
N LEU A 11 -5.67 10.33 -13.11
CA LEU A 11 -7.07 10.70 -12.92
C LEU A 11 -7.99 9.48 -12.94
N GLU A 12 -7.67 8.49 -13.78
CA GLU A 12 -8.43 7.25 -13.94
C GLU A 12 -8.39 6.41 -12.66
N ASP A 13 -7.20 6.23 -12.08
CA ASP A 13 -7.02 5.57 -10.78
C ASP A 13 -7.79 6.29 -9.67
N LEU A 14 -7.77 7.62 -9.66
CA LEU A 14 -8.50 8.41 -8.67
C LEU A 14 -10.02 8.19 -8.77
N LEU A 15 -10.56 8.07 -9.98
CA LEU A 15 -11.97 7.77 -10.21
C LEU A 15 -12.34 6.38 -9.69
N GLU A 16 -11.50 5.38 -9.92
CA GLU A 16 -11.71 4.03 -9.40
C GLU A 16 -11.72 4.02 -7.87
N ILE A 17 -10.78 4.71 -7.24
CA ILE A 17 -10.71 4.82 -5.77
C ILE A 17 -11.94 5.54 -5.23
N SER A 18 -12.37 6.62 -5.87
CA SER A 18 -13.58 7.36 -5.49
C SER A 18 -14.81 6.47 -5.50
N LYS A 19 -14.96 5.64 -6.54
CA LYS A 19 -16.06 4.69 -6.65
C LYS A 19 -16.05 3.66 -5.50
N LYS A 20 -14.88 3.11 -5.16
CA LYS A 20 -14.74 2.19 -4.02
C LYS A 20 -15.08 2.84 -2.67
N ILE A 21 -14.88 4.16 -2.54
CA ILE A 21 -15.28 4.92 -1.36
C ILE A 21 -16.81 5.08 -1.32
N GLU A 22 -17.44 5.38 -2.46
CA GLU A 22 -18.90 5.47 -2.58
C GLU A 22 -19.59 4.12 -2.31
N ASP A 23 -18.99 3.03 -2.80
CA ASP A 23 -19.46 1.66 -2.57
C ASP A 23 -19.25 1.19 -1.11
N GLY A 24 -18.57 1.99 -0.28
CA GLY A 24 -18.34 1.73 1.14
C GLY A 24 -17.24 0.72 1.44
N GLU A 25 -16.49 0.28 0.42
CA GLU A 25 -15.34 -0.62 0.58
C GLU A 25 -14.18 0.06 1.31
N VAL A 26 -14.09 1.39 1.21
CA VAL A 26 -13.01 2.20 1.79
C VAL A 26 -13.56 3.45 2.46
N ALA A 27 -13.12 3.73 3.69
CA ALA A 27 -13.59 4.88 4.46
C ALA A 27 -13.17 6.27 3.92
N SER A 28 -12.02 6.38 3.25
CA SER A 28 -11.53 7.63 2.65
C SER A 28 -10.30 7.41 1.76
N LEU A 29 -9.96 8.39 0.91
CA LEU A 29 -8.75 8.36 0.09
C LEU A 29 -7.46 8.24 0.93
N SER A 30 -7.37 8.98 2.04
CA SER A 30 -6.23 8.89 2.94
C SER A 30 -6.09 7.50 3.57
N HIS A 31 -7.21 6.85 3.89
CA HIS A 31 -7.22 5.48 4.40
C HIS A 31 -6.74 4.48 3.35
N PHE A 32 -7.19 4.64 2.10
CA PHE A 32 -6.74 3.84 0.96
C PHE A 32 -5.22 3.93 0.79
N ILE A 33 -4.68 5.14 0.66
CA ILE A 33 -3.24 5.39 0.45
C ILE A 33 -2.44 4.80 1.61
N ARG A 34 -2.88 4.99 2.85
CA ARG A 34 -2.20 4.45 4.03
C ARG A 34 -2.13 2.93 4.02
N ASN A 35 -3.23 2.27 3.63
CA ASN A 35 -3.27 0.81 3.54
C ASN A 35 -2.41 0.29 2.38
N ALA A 36 -2.43 0.96 1.23
CA ALA A 36 -1.57 0.63 0.10
C ALA A 36 -0.09 0.68 0.48
N ILE A 37 0.36 1.79 1.09
CA ILE A 37 1.73 1.96 1.58
C ILE A 37 2.08 0.88 2.62
N LYS A 38 1.17 0.62 3.56
CA LYS A 38 1.41 -0.40 4.58
C LYS A 38 1.55 -1.80 3.99
N ASN A 39 0.75 -2.14 2.99
CA ASN A 39 0.84 -3.43 2.31
C ASN A 39 2.17 -3.56 1.58
N GLU A 40 2.60 -2.53 0.85
CA GLU A 40 3.89 -2.52 0.16
C GLU A 40 5.07 -2.69 1.14
N LEU A 41 5.09 -1.93 2.22
CA LEU A 41 6.14 -2.02 3.24
C LEU A 41 6.16 -3.39 3.96
N ASN A 42 5.00 -4.04 4.12
CA ASN A 42 4.94 -5.37 4.72
C ASN A 42 5.43 -6.45 3.75
N LEU A 43 5.21 -6.28 2.44
CA LEU A 43 5.70 -7.20 1.41
C LEU A 43 7.24 -7.24 1.42
N ASP A 44 7.90 -6.09 1.55
CA ASP A 44 9.36 -5.98 1.70
C ASP A 44 9.90 -6.80 2.89
N HIS A 45 9.15 -6.87 3.99
CA HIS A 45 9.56 -7.64 5.17
C HIS A 45 9.34 -9.16 5.01
N THR A 46 8.32 -9.58 4.24
CA THR A 46 8.08 -11.01 3.96
C THR A 46 9.03 -11.60 2.92
N ASP A 47 9.46 -10.82 1.93
CA ASP A 47 10.39 -11.28 0.90
C ASP A 47 11.83 -11.46 1.43
N LEU A 48 12.22 -10.67 2.44
CA LEU A 48 13.48 -10.89 3.17
C LEU A 48 13.49 -12.20 3.97
N ASN A 49 12.34 -12.67 4.45
CA ASN A 49 12.26 -13.92 5.22
C ASN A 49 12.29 -15.16 4.31
N GLN A 50 11.77 -15.09 3.09
CA GLN A 50 11.86 -16.20 2.13
C GLN A 50 13.30 -16.42 1.64
N ASN A 51 14.08 -15.36 1.44
CA ASN A 51 15.50 -15.47 1.08
C ASN A 51 16.39 -15.98 2.22
N LYS A 52 15.97 -15.83 3.48
CA LYS A 52 16.71 -16.39 4.64
C LYS A 52 16.39 -17.86 4.92
N ILE A 53 15.26 -18.37 4.44
CA ILE A 53 14.88 -19.79 4.57
C ILE A 53 15.55 -20.61 3.48
N ARG A 54 15.53 -20.17 2.20
CA ARG A 54 16.18 -20.90 1.10
C ARG A 54 17.69 -21.11 1.28
N ASN A 55 18.38 -20.21 1.99
CA ASN A 55 19.82 -20.35 2.27
C ASN A 55 20.17 -21.20 3.50
N ARG A 56 19.18 -21.72 4.24
CA ARG A 56 19.42 -22.64 5.36
C ARG A 56 19.27 -24.11 4.99
N ASP A 57 18.57 -24.42 3.89
CA ASP A 57 18.36 -25.79 3.42
C ASP A 57 19.48 -26.30 2.50
N PHE A 58 20.53 -25.49 2.26
CA PHE A 58 21.70 -25.83 1.45
C PHE A 58 23.00 -25.98 2.27
N LYS A 59 22.92 -26.34 3.54
CA LYS A 59 24.11 -26.60 4.37
C LYS A 59 24.07 -27.94 5.08
#